data_AF-A0A7K6QPP0-F1
#
_entry.id   AF-A0A7K6QPP0-F1
#
_cell.length_a   1.000
_cell.length_b   1.000
_cell.length_c   1.000
_cell.angle_alpha   90.00
_cell.angle_beta   90.00
_cell.angle_gamma   90.00
#
_symmetry.space_group_name_H-M   'P 1'
#
loop_
_entity.id
_entity.type
_entity.pdbx_description
1 polymer ?
#
loop_
_entity_poly.entity_id
_entity_poly.type
_entity_poly.pdbx_seq_one_letter_code
_entity_poly.pdbx_strand_id
1 'polypeptide(L)'
;MDSEVDEVAQVLLQMVWNSPEFIQKAASQTLGIVMENVTPVRALTALMDSGVQNRPVQVRKCAAQHLLLVMEKMGVTELAGTPRAEMLVHVAVAHAQDCHKDTRHYGQEMVKILLSHQNFKRLLEQSVFTCDL
;
A
#
# COMPACT_ATOMS: atom_id res chain seq x y z
N MET A 1 -13.03 12.95 8.28
CA MET A 1 -12.41 11.63 7.99
C MET A 1 -11.15 11.82 7.18
N ASP A 2 -11.20 12.46 5.99
CA ASP A 2 -10.00 12.66 5.16
C ASP A 2 -8.88 13.49 5.81
N SER A 3 -9.23 14.42 6.71
CA SER A 3 -8.29 15.26 7.46
C SER A 3 -7.54 14.51 8.55
N GLU A 4 -8.16 13.51 9.18
CA GLU A 4 -7.60 12.81 10.36
C GLU A 4 -6.91 11.49 10.00
N VAL A 5 -7.07 11.01 8.76
CA VAL A 5 -6.68 9.66 8.36
C VAL A 5 -5.19 9.35 8.54
N ASP A 6 -4.30 10.34 8.37
CA ASP A 6 -2.86 10.13 8.55
C ASP A 6 -2.54 9.83 10.02
N GLU A 7 -3.11 10.60 10.94
CA GLU A 7 -2.93 10.42 12.38
C GLU A 7 -3.54 9.09 12.83
N VAL A 8 -4.76 8.78 12.38
CA VAL A 8 -5.44 7.52 12.71
C VAL A 8 -4.67 6.32 12.15
N ALA A 9 -4.21 6.39 10.90
CA ALA A 9 -3.41 5.34 10.30
C ALA A 9 -2.09 5.11 11.07
N GLN A 10 -1.41 6.20 11.45
CA GLN A 10 -0.18 6.11 12.23
C GLN A 10 -0.39 5.42 13.57
N VAL A 11 -1.43 5.80 14.33
CA VAL A 11 -1.76 5.18 15.62
C VAL A 11 -2.08 3.70 15.45
N LEU A 12 -2.92 3.34 14.47
CA LEU A 12 -3.30 1.95 14.23
C LEU A 12 -2.10 1.09 13.79
N LEU A 13 -1.22 1.62 12.93
CA LEU A 13 0.00 0.91 12.52
C LEU A 13 0.99 0.75 13.69
N GLN A 14 1.07 1.71 14.61
CA GLN A 14 1.85 1.54 15.84
C GLN A 14 1.28 0.40 16.72
N MET A 15 -0.04 0.27 16.79
CA MET A 15 -0.71 -0.82 17.50
C MET A 15 -0.48 -2.18 16.84
N VAL A 16 -0.46 -2.24 15.51
CA VAL A 16 -0.10 -3.45 14.72
C VAL A 16 1.32 -3.94 15.05
N TRP A 17 2.23 -3.04 15.40
CA TRP A 17 3.61 -3.40 15.76
C TRP A 17 3.78 -3.79 17.24
N ASN A 18 3.28 -2.96 18.15
CA ASN A 18 3.65 -3.00 19.58
C ASN A 18 2.65 -3.72 20.50
N SER A 19 1.70 -4.48 19.96
CA SER A 19 0.62 -5.07 20.76
C SER A 19 0.56 -6.61 20.67
N PRO A 20 -0.15 -7.30 21.57
CA PRO A 20 -0.46 -8.72 21.43
C PRO A 20 -1.22 -9.01 20.13
N GLU A 21 -1.10 -10.23 19.61
CA GLU A 21 -1.64 -10.63 18.29
C GLU A 21 -3.12 -10.29 18.09
N PHE A 22 -3.96 -10.45 19.12
CA PHE A 22 -5.38 -10.11 19.03
C PHE A 22 -5.61 -8.61 18.80
N ILE A 23 -4.80 -7.74 19.42
CA ILE A 23 -4.84 -6.29 19.22
C ILE A 23 -4.27 -5.93 17.86
N GLN A 24 -3.19 -6.58 17.42
CA GLN A 24 -2.64 -6.34 16.08
C GLN A 24 -3.68 -6.63 14.99
N LYS A 25 -4.42 -7.74 15.12
CA LYS A 25 -5.50 -8.11 14.21
C LYS A 25 -6.64 -7.09 14.25
N ALA A 26 -7.09 -6.70 15.44
CA ALA A 26 -8.12 -5.69 15.60
C ALA A 26 -7.69 -4.34 14.98
N ALA A 27 -6.46 -3.88 15.25
CA ALA A 27 -5.93 -2.64 14.70
C ALA A 27 -5.83 -2.67 13.18
N SER A 28 -5.40 -3.79 12.60
CA SER A 28 -5.40 -3.97 11.13
C SER A 28 -6.81 -3.93 10.56
N GLN A 29 -7.78 -4.59 11.19
CA GLN A 29 -9.19 -4.56 10.74
C GLN A 29 -9.78 -3.16 10.84
N THR A 30 -9.53 -2.46 11.95
CA THR A 30 -9.96 -1.07 12.13
C THR A 30 -9.34 -0.16 11.08
N LEU A 31 -8.06 -0.37 10.72
CA LEU A 31 -7.42 0.38 9.65
C LEU A 31 -8.17 0.22 8.33
N GLY A 32 -8.55 -1.01 7.97
CA GLY A 32 -9.36 -1.28 6.78
C GLY A 32 -10.69 -0.52 6.79
N ILE A 33 -11.41 -0.54 7.92
CA ILE A 33 -12.68 0.20 8.08
C ILE A 33 -12.44 1.71 7.91
N VAL A 34 -11.37 2.27 8.50
CA VAL A 34 -11.04 3.69 8.34
C VAL A 34 -10.79 4.02 6.86
N MET A 35 -10.05 3.18 6.13
CA MET A 35 -9.76 3.37 4.70
C MET A 35 -11.03 3.30 3.83
N GLU A 36 -12.04 2.54 4.24
CA GLU A 36 -13.33 2.50 3.56
C GLU A 36 -14.17 3.78 3.74
N ASN A 37 -13.91 4.54 4.81
CA ASN A 37 -14.66 5.75 5.19
C ASN A 37 -14.02 7.07 4.73
N VAL A 38 -12.92 7.01 3.99
CA VAL A 38 -12.26 8.18 3.37
C VAL A 38 -12.31 8.08 1.86
N THR A 39 -11.96 9.16 1.16
CA THR A 39 -11.85 9.09 -0.30
C THR A 39 -10.75 8.08 -0.71
N PRO A 40 -10.94 7.27 -1.78
CA PRO A 40 -9.96 6.24 -2.15
C PRO A 40 -8.55 6.80 -2.44
N VAL A 41 -8.46 7.96 -3.10
CA VAL A 41 -7.18 8.65 -3.35
C VAL A 41 -6.50 9.04 -2.03
N ARG A 42 -7.28 9.41 -1.02
CA ARG A 42 -6.76 9.76 0.29
C ARG A 42 -6.29 8.53 1.06
N ALA A 43 -7.05 7.43 1.05
CA ALA A 43 -6.63 6.14 1.61
C ALA A 43 -5.32 5.65 0.97
N LEU A 44 -5.25 5.70 -0.37
CA LEU A 44 -4.06 5.35 -1.15
C LEU A 44 -2.86 6.15 -0.66
N THR A 45 -3.00 7.47 -0.56
CA THR A 45 -1.95 8.39 -0.14
C THR A 45 -1.46 8.08 1.28
N ALA A 46 -2.38 7.94 2.24
CA ALA A 46 -2.04 7.67 3.63
C ALA A 46 -1.30 6.33 3.80
N LEU A 47 -1.71 5.28 3.06
CA LEU A 47 -1.06 3.97 3.10
C LEU A 47 0.31 3.97 2.44
N MET A 48 0.48 4.66 1.31
CA MET A 48 1.79 4.80 0.66
C MET A 48 2.78 5.57 1.53
N ASP A 49 2.33 6.64 2.20
CA ASP A 49 3.20 7.46 3.04
C ASP A 49 3.56 6.76 4.37
N SER A 50 2.71 5.85 4.86
CA SER A 50 2.93 5.11 6.11
C SER A 50 3.59 3.73 5.95
N GLY A 51 3.53 3.13 4.77
CA GLY A 51 3.92 1.75 4.45
C GLY A 51 5.33 1.54 3.87
N VAL A 52 6.22 2.52 4.00
CA VAL A 52 7.53 2.52 3.34
C VAL A 52 8.58 1.57 3.96
N GLN A 53 9.65 1.32 3.19
CA GLN A 53 10.81 0.53 3.58
C GLN A 53 11.41 1.05 4.91
N ASN A 54 11.95 0.15 5.74
CA ASN A 54 12.43 0.34 7.13
C ASN A 54 11.39 0.25 8.26
N ARG A 55 10.11 -0.05 7.96
CA ARG A 55 9.13 -0.39 9.01
C ARG A 55 9.20 -1.87 9.43
N PRO A 56 8.71 -2.25 10.62
CA PRO A 56 8.61 -3.64 11.02
C PRO A 56 7.72 -4.48 10.08
N VAL A 57 7.99 -5.78 10.00
CA VAL A 57 7.31 -6.70 9.05
C VAL A 57 5.79 -6.64 9.17
N GLN A 58 5.26 -6.55 10.39
CA GLN A 58 3.82 -6.49 10.67
C GLN A 58 3.18 -5.23 10.07
N VAL A 59 3.86 -4.09 10.18
CA VAL A 59 3.42 -2.80 9.64
C VAL A 59 3.45 -2.84 8.12
N ARG A 60 4.56 -3.33 7.53
CA ARG A 60 4.68 -3.44 6.06
C ARG A 60 3.62 -4.37 5.47
N LYS A 61 3.38 -5.52 6.12
CA LYS A 61 2.34 -6.47 5.72
C LYS A 61 0.94 -5.83 5.77
N CYS A 62 0.63 -5.16 6.88
CA CYS A 62 -0.66 -4.50 7.07
C CYS A 62 -0.89 -3.39 6.04
N ALA A 63 0.09 -2.51 5.84
CA ALA A 63 0.01 -1.45 4.84
C ALA A 63 -0.15 -2.03 3.42
N ALA A 64 0.63 -3.05 3.05
CA ALA A 64 0.54 -3.68 1.73
C ALA A 64 -0.83 -4.35 1.51
N GLN A 65 -1.37 -5.05 2.50
CA GLN A 65 -2.69 -5.66 2.42
C GLN A 65 -3.77 -4.61 2.13
N HIS A 66 -3.82 -3.53 2.90
CA HIS A 66 -4.85 -2.51 2.75
C HIS A 66 -4.64 -1.65 1.50
N LEU A 67 -3.38 -1.43 1.09
CA LEU A 67 -3.08 -0.72 -0.15
C LEU A 67 -3.61 -1.50 -1.36
N LEU A 68 -3.47 -2.83 -1.36
CA LEU A 68 -4.00 -3.68 -2.43
C LEU A 68 -5.52 -3.55 -2.52
N LEU A 69 -6.24 -3.61 -1.39
CA LEU A 69 -7.70 -3.45 -1.35
C LEU A 69 -8.15 -2.09 -1.91
N VAL A 70 -7.44 -1.01 -1.57
CA VAL A 70 -7.73 0.33 -2.11
C VAL A 70 -7.46 0.37 -3.62
N MET A 71 -6.37 -0.22 -4.10
CA MET A 71 -6.06 -0.30 -5.53
C MET A 71 -7.11 -1.09 -6.31
N GLU A 72 -7.56 -2.24 -5.79
CA GLU A 72 -8.63 -3.04 -6.37
C GLU A 72 -9.94 -2.25 -6.47
N LYS A 73 -10.29 -1.50 -5.41
CA LYS A 73 -11.49 -0.68 -5.36
C LYS A 73 -11.46 0.49 -6.34
N MET A 74 -10.31 1.15 -6.49
CA MET A 74 -10.15 2.26 -7.44
C MET A 74 -10.13 1.77 -8.89
N GLY A 75 -9.50 0.62 -9.14
CA GLY A 75 -9.24 0.14 -10.49
C GLY A 75 -8.11 0.91 -11.18
N VAL A 76 -7.50 0.28 -12.17
CA VAL A 76 -6.24 0.76 -12.77
C VAL A 76 -6.36 2.11 -13.48
N THR A 77 -7.52 2.43 -14.08
CA THR A 77 -7.72 3.69 -14.80
C THR A 77 -7.73 4.88 -13.84
N GLU A 78 -8.45 4.78 -12.72
CA GLU A 78 -8.48 5.81 -11.68
C GLU A 78 -7.09 5.97 -11.05
N LEU A 79 -6.41 4.86 -10.76
CA LEU A 79 -5.04 4.88 -10.23
C LEU A 79 -4.09 5.65 -11.16
N ALA A 80 -4.18 5.44 -12.47
CA ALA A 80 -3.36 6.12 -13.46
C ALA A 80 -3.64 7.62 -13.57
N GLY A 81 -4.84 8.06 -13.17
CA GLY A 81 -5.22 9.47 -13.10
C GLY A 81 -4.74 10.19 -11.83
N THR A 82 -4.20 9.47 -10.85
CA THR A 82 -3.75 10.08 -9.59
C THR A 82 -2.40 10.80 -9.75
N PRO A 83 -2.16 11.89 -9.00
CA PRO A 83 -0.85 12.55 -8.98
C PRO A 83 0.25 11.68 -8.34
N ARG A 84 -0.11 10.57 -7.70
CA ARG A 84 0.81 9.63 -7.06
C ARG A 84 1.10 8.38 -7.90
N ALA A 85 0.65 8.34 -9.17
CA ALA A 85 0.78 7.17 -10.04
C ALA A 85 2.22 6.64 -10.16
N GLU A 86 3.21 7.52 -10.37
CA GLU A 86 4.62 7.12 -10.43
C GLU A 86 5.10 6.55 -9.09
N MET A 87 4.76 7.22 -7.98
CA MET A 87 5.13 6.77 -6.65
C MET A 87 4.49 5.41 -6.30
N LEU A 88 3.27 5.17 -6.76
CA LEU A 88 2.56 3.90 -6.59
C LEU A 88 3.32 2.73 -7.23
N VAL A 89 3.92 2.95 -8.41
CA VAL A 89 4.77 1.94 -9.06
C VAL A 89 5.95 1.58 -8.16
N HIS A 90 6.65 2.57 -7.62
CA HIS A 90 7.79 2.34 -6.73
C HIS A 90 7.38 1.58 -5.47
N VAL A 91 6.26 1.95 -4.85
CA VAL A 91 5.73 1.26 -3.65
C VAL A 91 5.32 -0.17 -3.96
N ALA A 92 4.63 -0.41 -5.08
CA ALA A 92 4.22 -1.75 -5.49
C ALA A 92 5.43 -2.66 -5.77
N VAL A 93 6.45 -2.16 -6.48
CA VAL A 93 7.70 -2.90 -6.74
C VAL A 93 8.46 -3.17 -5.44
N ALA A 94 8.58 -2.18 -4.56
CA ALA A 94 9.19 -2.35 -3.25
C ALA A 94 8.50 -3.44 -2.43
N HIS A 95 7.17 -3.48 -2.40
CA HIS A 95 6.43 -4.55 -1.76
C HIS A 95 6.60 -5.89 -2.48
N ALA A 96 6.60 -5.92 -3.82
CA ALA A 96 6.77 -7.14 -4.62
C ALA A 96 8.16 -7.79 -4.48
N GLN A 97 9.12 -7.08 -3.89
CA GLN A 97 10.47 -7.54 -3.57
C GLN A 97 10.70 -7.71 -2.06
N ASP A 98 9.68 -7.56 -1.22
CA ASP A 98 9.83 -7.66 0.24
C ASP A 98 10.31 -9.06 0.68
N CYS A 99 11.15 -9.09 1.71
CA CYS A 99 11.65 -10.34 2.29
C CYS A 99 10.53 -11.18 2.92
N HIS A 100 9.47 -10.54 3.43
CA HIS A 100 8.32 -11.21 4.01
C HIS A 100 7.36 -11.73 2.93
N LYS A 101 6.98 -13.01 3.02
CA LYS A 101 6.20 -13.72 1.98
C LYS A 101 4.85 -13.06 1.67
N ASP A 102 4.06 -12.71 2.69
CA ASP A 102 2.72 -12.14 2.45
C ASP A 102 2.81 -10.74 1.87
N THR A 103 3.75 -9.92 2.37
CA THR A 103 3.99 -8.57 1.86
C THR A 103 4.38 -8.62 0.39
N ARG A 104 5.26 -9.58 0.06
CA ARG A 104 5.66 -9.87 -1.31
C ARG A 104 4.51 -10.28 -2.20
N HIS A 105 3.64 -11.16 -1.69
CA HIS A 105 2.45 -11.57 -2.41
C HIS A 105 1.52 -10.39 -2.72
N TYR A 106 1.20 -9.54 -1.74
CA TYR A 106 0.38 -8.35 -1.96
C TYR A 106 0.99 -7.40 -2.98
N GLY A 107 2.30 -7.12 -2.88
CA GLY A 107 3.00 -6.29 -3.87
C GLY A 107 2.97 -6.89 -5.28
N GLN A 108 3.10 -8.21 -5.42
CA GLN A 108 2.97 -8.87 -6.72
C GLN A 108 1.56 -8.73 -7.32
N GLU A 109 0.50 -8.81 -6.51
CA GLU A 109 -0.86 -8.55 -6.99
C GLU A 109 -1.06 -7.08 -7.39
N MET A 110 -0.49 -6.12 -6.64
CA MET A 110 -0.48 -4.71 -7.05
C MET A 110 0.19 -4.51 -8.41
N VAL A 111 1.37 -5.11 -8.61
CA VAL A 111 2.09 -5.03 -9.90
C VAL A 111 1.24 -5.62 -11.03
N LYS A 112 0.52 -6.73 -10.82
CA LYS A 112 -0.41 -7.28 -11.83
C LYS A 112 -1.52 -6.30 -12.20
N ILE A 113 -2.12 -5.62 -11.21
CA ILE A 113 -3.13 -4.57 -11.46
C ILE A 113 -2.52 -3.48 -12.34
N LEU A 114 -1.32 -2.98 -11.98
CA LEU A 114 -0.63 -1.92 -12.72
C LEU A 114 -0.27 -2.34 -14.16
N LEU A 115 0.17 -3.58 -14.37
CA LEU A 115 0.52 -4.11 -15.70
C LEU A 115 -0.64 -4.12 -16.71
N SER A 116 -1.89 -4.07 -16.23
CA SER A 116 -3.08 -4.01 -17.09
C SER A 116 -3.28 -2.65 -17.80
N HIS A 117 -2.47 -1.64 -17.49
CA HIS A 117 -2.57 -0.29 -18.08
C HIS A 117 -1.26 0.21 -18.68
N GLN A 118 -1.33 0.75 -19.90
CA GLN A 118 -0.14 1.06 -20.72
C GLN A 118 0.79 2.12 -20.11
N ASN A 119 0.25 3.10 -19.37
CA ASN A 119 1.09 4.11 -18.71
C ASN A 119 1.92 3.50 -17.58
N PHE A 120 1.30 2.63 -16.78
CA PHE A 120 1.99 1.95 -15.69
C PHE A 120 2.99 0.92 -16.20
N LYS A 121 2.70 0.23 -17.30
CA LYS A 121 3.65 -0.69 -17.93
C LYS A 121 4.98 -0.01 -18.27
N ARG A 122 4.93 1.18 -18.87
CA ARG A 122 6.13 1.98 -19.18
C ARG A 122 6.92 2.38 -17.93
N LEU A 123 6.22 2.80 -16.87
CA LEU A 123 6.84 3.16 -15.60
C LEU A 123 7.47 1.94 -14.89
N LEU A 124 6.80 0.78 -14.94
CA LEU A 124 7.31 -0.47 -14.39
C LEU A 124 8.58 -0.92 -15.10
N GLU A 125 8.60 -0.89 -16.43
CA GLU A 125 9.80 -1.20 -17.22
C GLU A 125 10.99 -0.34 -16.78
N GLN A 126 10.79 0.97 -16.58
CA GLN A 126 11.84 1.88 -16.10
C GLN A 126 12.33 1.53 -14.68
N SER A 127 11.42 1.14 -13.78
CA SER A 127 11.76 0.82 -12.39
C SER A 127 12.57 -0.48 -12.23
N VAL A 128 12.39 -1.46 -13.13
CA VAL A 128 13.17 -2.72 -13.11
C VAL A 128 14.63 -2.44 -13.44
N PHE A 129 14.92 -1.55 -14.40
CA PHE A 129 16.30 -1.19 -14.76
C PHE A 129 17.07 -0.52 -13.62
N THR A 130 16.39 0.10 -12.65
CA THR A 130 17.05 0.71 -11.49
C THR A 130 17.35 -0.27 -10.35
N CYS A 131 16.73 -1.45 -10.33
CA CYS A 131 16.97 -2.46 -9.29
C CYS A 131 18.12 -3.43 -9.64
N ASP A 132 18.57 -3.46 -10.90
CA ASP A 132 19.66 -4.31 -11.40
C ASP A 132 21.06 -3.64 -11.35
N LEU A 133 21.20 -2.52 -10.62
CA LEU A 133 22.44 -1.76 -10.41
C LEU A 133 22.82 -1.73 -8.92
#